data_AF-M1EDA0-F1
#
_entry.id   AF-M1EDA0-F1
#
_cell.length_a   1.000
_cell.length_b   1.000
_cell.length_c   1.000
_cell.angle_alpha   90.00
_cell.angle_beta   90.00
_cell.angle_gamma   90.00
#
_symmetry.space_group_name_H-M   'P 1'
#
loop_
_entity.id
_entity.type
_entity.pdbx_description
1 polymer ?
#
loop_
_entity_poly.entity_id
_entity_poly.type
_entity_poly.pdbx_seq_one_letter_code
_entity_poly.pdbx_strand_id
1 'polypeptide(L)'
;YLQIRSIKIRDSKFGLALVIESSQQSGGYVLGFKIDPVEKLQESVKEINSLHKVYSASPIFGVDYEMEEKPQPLEALTVEQIQDDVEIDSDDHTDAFVAYFADGNKQQDREPVFSEELGLAIEKLKDGFTLQGLWEVM
;
A
#
# COMPACT_ATOMS: atom_id res chain seq x y z
N TYR A 1 11.86 8.05 -6.03
CA TYR A 1 11.99 7.09 -7.13
C TYR A 1 10.92 5.99 -7.09
N LEU A 2 10.65 5.36 -5.94
CA LEU A 2 9.66 4.29 -5.81
C LEU A 2 8.29 4.58 -6.44
N GLN A 3 7.77 5.80 -6.28
CA GLN A 3 6.46 6.19 -6.81
C GLN A 3 6.48 6.69 -8.25
N ILE A 4 7.66 6.83 -8.87
CA ILE A 4 7.77 7.33 -10.24
C ILE A 4 7.44 6.16 -11.18
N ARG A 5 6.48 6.37 -12.08
CA ARG A 5 6.14 5.43 -13.15
C ARG A 5 6.87 5.75 -14.43
N SER A 6 6.92 7.03 -14.81
CA SER A 6 7.57 7.44 -16.06
C SER A 6 8.09 8.86 -16.00
N ILE A 7 9.20 9.11 -16.70
CA ILE A 7 9.86 10.42 -16.83
C ILE A 7 10.04 10.69 -18.31
N LYS A 8 9.40 11.74 -18.84
CA LYS A 8 9.38 12.03 -20.28
C LYS A 8 9.46 13.54 -20.52
N ILE A 9 9.88 13.94 -21.71
CA ILE A 9 9.69 15.32 -22.18
C ILE A 9 8.38 15.36 -22.99
N ARG A 10 7.52 16.34 -22.71
CA ARG A 10 6.30 16.60 -23.49
C ARG A 10 6.14 18.09 -23.77
N ASP A 11 5.41 18.41 -24.82
CA ASP A 11 4.95 19.78 -25.07
C ASP A 11 3.92 20.20 -24.01
N SER A 12 4.07 21.43 -23.54
CA SER A 12 3.13 22.09 -22.64
C SER A 12 2.71 23.45 -23.22
N LYS A 13 1.71 24.10 -22.60
CA LYS A 13 1.31 25.48 -22.94
C LYS A 13 2.48 26.47 -22.91
N PHE A 14 3.54 26.17 -22.17
CA PHE A 14 4.69 27.06 -21.97
C PHE A 14 5.97 26.60 -22.69
N GLY A 15 5.86 25.61 -23.59
CA GLY A 15 6.98 24.96 -24.29
C GLY A 15 7.28 23.56 -23.75
N LEU A 16 8.44 23.00 -24.15
CA LEU A 16 8.88 21.68 -23.70
C LEU A 16 9.05 21.64 -22.18
N ALA A 17 8.53 20.58 -21.56
CA ALA A 17 8.58 20.38 -20.12
C ALA A 17 8.94 18.93 -19.77
N LEU A 18 9.62 18.78 -18.64
CA LEU A 18 9.84 17.50 -17.98
C LEU A 18 8.52 17.09 -17.33
N VAL A 19 8.04 15.90 -17.63
CA VAL A 19 6.82 15.32 -17.07
C VAL A 19 7.18 14.07 -16.29
N ILE A 20 6.78 14.04 -15.01
CA ILE A 20 6.86 12.88 -14.13
C ILE A 20 5.45 12.39 -13.86
N GLU A 21 5.22 11.12 -14.18
CA GLU A 21 3.97 10.42 -13.86
C GLU A 21 4.20 9.52 -12.65
N SER A 22 3.31 9.57 -11.66
CA SER A 22 3.38 8.67 -10.49
C SER A 22 2.67 7.34 -10.75
N SER A 23 2.94 6.33 -9.90
CA SER A 23 2.26 5.04 -9.91
C SER A 23 0.75 5.21 -9.64
N GLN A 24 -0.08 4.32 -10.19
CA GLN A 24 -1.53 4.36 -9.93
C GLN A 24 -1.85 4.07 -8.46
N GLN A 25 -1.02 3.26 -7.79
CA GLN A 25 -1.13 2.97 -6.37
C GLN A 25 -0.94 4.21 -5.48
N SER A 26 -0.26 5.25 -5.99
CA SER A 26 -0.06 6.53 -5.30
C SER A 26 -0.94 7.66 -5.82
N GLY A 27 -1.98 7.35 -6.61
CA GLY A 27 -2.94 8.35 -7.12
C GLY A 27 -2.69 8.82 -8.56
N GLY A 28 -1.62 8.36 -9.23
CA GLY A 28 -1.43 8.59 -10.68
C GLY A 28 -1.28 10.06 -11.08
N TYR A 29 -0.57 10.85 -10.27
CA TYR A 29 -0.33 12.28 -10.53
C TYR A 29 0.54 12.52 -11.77
N VAL A 30 0.30 13.65 -12.43
CA VAL A 30 1.11 14.13 -13.56
C VAL A 30 1.72 15.48 -13.17
N LEU A 31 3.03 15.50 -12.99
CA LEU A 31 3.80 16.67 -12.55
C LEU A 31 4.63 17.21 -13.72
N GLY A 32 4.43 18.48 -14.08
CA GLY A 32 5.12 19.13 -15.20
C GLY A 32 6.06 20.24 -14.74
N PHE A 33 7.30 20.24 -15.22
CA PHE A 33 8.34 21.21 -14.89
C PHE A 33 8.97 21.78 -16.15
N LYS A 34 8.94 23.11 -16.29
CA LYS A 34 9.66 23.81 -17.35
C LYS A 34 11.08 24.12 -16.88
N ILE A 35 12.07 23.82 -17.72
CA ILE A 35 13.49 24.08 -17.44
C ILE A 35 14.09 24.75 -18.68
N ASP A 36 14.69 25.92 -18.47
CA ASP A 36 15.44 26.65 -19.49
C ASP A 36 16.93 26.76 -19.06
N PRO A 37 17.89 26.58 -19.97
CA PRO A 37 17.71 26.28 -21.39
C PRO A 37 17.44 24.78 -21.63
N VAL A 38 16.99 24.41 -22.84
CA VAL A 38 16.51 23.06 -23.19
C VAL A 38 17.58 21.98 -23.03
N GLU A 39 18.86 22.34 -23.11
CA GLU A 39 19.97 21.42 -22.90
C GLU A 39 19.96 20.88 -21.46
N LYS A 40 19.71 21.76 -20.47
CA LYS A 40 19.58 21.35 -19.06
C LYS A 40 18.36 20.47 -18.84
N LEU A 41 17.27 20.74 -19.54
CA LEU A 41 16.08 19.88 -19.51
C LEU A 41 16.43 18.45 -19.94
N GLN A 42 17.14 18.30 -21.05
CA GLN A 42 17.54 16.99 -21.57
C GLN A 42 18.53 16.28 -20.64
N GLU A 43 19.51 17.02 -20.10
CA GLU A 43 20.47 16.49 -19.12
C GLU A 43 19.76 15.97 -17.86
N SER A 44 18.88 16.78 -17.25
CA SER A 44 18.12 16.38 -16.06
C SER A 44 17.24 15.16 -16.31
N VAL A 45 16.55 15.09 -17.46
CA VAL A 45 15.73 13.91 -17.81
C VAL A 45 16.59 12.66 -17.93
N LYS A 46 17.78 12.76 -18.54
CA LYS A 46 18.70 11.63 -18.68
C LYS A 46 19.26 11.17 -17.33
N GLU A 47 19.62 12.11 -16.46
CA GLU A 47 20.13 11.84 -15.12
C GLU A 47 19.06 11.15 -14.26
N ILE A 48 17.86 11.74 -14.16
CA ILE A 48 16.76 11.19 -13.35
C ILE A 48 16.36 9.80 -13.87
N ASN A 49 16.33 9.58 -15.19
CA ASN A 49 16.06 8.25 -15.74
C ASN A 49 17.15 7.23 -15.38
N SER A 50 18.42 7.64 -15.38
CA SER A 50 19.53 6.76 -14.99
C SER A 50 19.43 6.38 -13.52
N LEU A 51 19.22 7.37 -12.65
CA LEU A 51 19.04 7.16 -11.21
C LEU A 51 17.81 6.31 -10.90
N HIS A 52 16.70 6.55 -11.59
CA HIS A 52 15.49 5.76 -11.45
C HIS A 52 15.73 4.29 -11.79
N LYS A 53 16.42 3.99 -12.90
CA LYS A 53 16.76 2.61 -13.28
C LYS A 53 17.66 1.93 -12.25
N VAL A 54 18.68 2.61 -11.76
CA VAL A 54 19.59 2.07 -10.73
C VAL A 54 18.82 1.79 -9.44
N TYR A 55 17.98 2.73 -9.00
CA TYR A 55 17.11 2.55 -7.84
C TYR A 55 16.14 1.37 -8.03
N SER A 56 15.53 1.23 -9.21
CA SER A 56 14.59 0.13 -9.49
C SER A 56 15.24 -1.25 -9.50
N ALA A 57 16.55 -1.35 -9.80
CA ALA A 57 17.28 -2.62 -9.75
C ALA A 57 17.56 -3.10 -8.31
N SER A 58 17.81 -2.17 -7.40
CA SER A 58 18.02 -2.45 -5.98
C SER A 58 17.40 -1.33 -5.13
N PRO A 59 16.09 -1.42 -4.82
CA PRO A 59 15.38 -0.37 -4.11
C PRO A 59 15.92 -0.16 -2.70
N ILE A 60 16.17 1.10 -2.35
CA ILE A 60 16.45 1.49 -0.98
C ILE A 60 15.13 1.90 -0.36
N PHE A 61 14.65 1.13 0.63
CA PHE A 61 13.40 1.41 1.35
C PHE A 61 13.60 2.29 2.59
N GLY A 62 14.84 2.54 2.99
CA GLY A 62 15.16 3.36 4.17
C GLY A 62 14.81 2.68 5.49
N VAL A 63 14.74 1.35 5.51
CA VAL A 63 14.59 0.55 6.73
C VAL A 63 16.00 0.32 7.30
N ASP A 64 16.36 1.10 8.30
CA ASP A 64 17.56 0.86 9.08
C ASP A 64 17.28 -0.25 10.11
N TYR A 65 18.21 -1.18 10.24
CA TYR A 65 18.13 -2.23 11.26
C TYR A 65 19.50 -2.38 11.91
N GLU A 66 19.51 -2.31 13.23
CA GLU A 66 20.65 -2.70 14.05
C GLU A 66 20.39 -4.15 14.48
N MET A 67 21.30 -5.05 14.13
CA MET A 67 21.23 -6.43 14.63
C MET A 67 21.59 -6.43 16.11
N GLU A 68 20.60 -6.25 16.98
CA GLU A 68 20.85 -6.36 18.43
C GLU A 68 21.12 -7.81 18.87
N GLU A 69 20.82 -8.83 18.05
CA GLU A 69 21.27 -10.20 18.28
C GLU A 69 21.44 -10.93 16.94
N LYS A 70 22.42 -11.84 16.85
CA LYS A 70 22.50 -12.77 15.72
C LYS A 70 21.18 -13.55 15.70
N PRO A 71 20.36 -13.46 14.63
CA PRO A 71 19.21 -14.34 14.51
C PRO A 71 19.72 -15.77 14.59
N GLN A 72 18.97 -16.62 15.31
CA GLN A 72 19.31 -18.03 15.41
C GLN A 72 19.45 -18.61 13.99
N PRO A 73 20.40 -19.53 13.76
CA PRO A 73 20.58 -20.17 12.46
C PRO A 73 19.23 -20.68 11.93
N LEU A 74 18.98 -20.55 10.63
CA LEU A 74 17.69 -20.92 10.02
C LEU A 74 17.32 -22.38 10.37
N GLU A 75 18.32 -23.23 10.50
CA GLU A 75 18.22 -24.64 10.88
C GLU A 75 17.64 -24.87 12.29
N ALA A 76 17.74 -23.88 13.19
CA ALA A 76 17.15 -23.93 14.53
C ALA A 76 15.67 -23.52 14.56
N LEU A 77 15.17 -22.91 13.48
CA LEU A 77 13.79 -22.41 13.35
C LEU A 77 12.95 -23.24 12.37
N THR A 78 13.57 -24.07 11.53
CA THR A 78 12.86 -24.96 10.61
C THR A 78 12.34 -26.20 11.33
N VAL A 79 11.02 -26.38 11.36
CA VAL A 79 10.38 -27.64 11.74
C VAL A 79 10.29 -28.52 10.48
N GLU A 80 10.61 -29.81 10.57
CA GLU A 80 10.36 -30.75 9.48
C GLU A 80 8.87 -30.72 9.13
N GLN A 81 8.55 -30.37 7.89
CA GLN A 81 7.19 -30.52 7.38
C GLN A 81 6.88 -32.00 7.29
N ILE A 82 6.10 -32.48 8.26
CA ILE A 82 5.45 -33.79 8.18
C ILE A 82 4.43 -33.68 7.05
N GLN A 83 4.66 -34.39 5.95
CA GLN A 83 3.64 -34.58 4.91
C GLN A 83 2.59 -35.51 5.49
N ASP A 84 1.52 -34.93 6.06
CA ASP A 84 0.30 -35.67 6.28
C ASP A 84 -0.30 -36.04 4.91
N ASP A 85 -0.58 -37.33 4.70
CA ASP A 85 -1.17 -37.89 3.49
C ASP A 85 -2.67 -37.55 3.43
N VAL A 86 -2.95 -36.25 3.33
CA VAL A 86 -4.30 -35.71 3.13
C VAL A 86 -4.43 -35.33 1.66
N GLU A 87 -5.45 -35.89 0.99
CA GLU A 87 -5.89 -35.39 -0.32
C GLU A 87 -6.24 -33.91 -0.17
N ILE A 88 -5.39 -33.04 -0.70
CA ILE A 88 -5.67 -31.61 -0.79
C ILE A 88 -6.70 -31.45 -1.89
N ASP A 89 -7.97 -31.38 -1.52
CA ASP A 89 -9.02 -30.92 -2.43
C ASP A 89 -8.61 -29.54 -2.96
N SER A 90 -8.52 -29.44 -4.28
CA SER A 90 -8.06 -28.23 -4.99
C SER A 90 -9.16 -27.17 -5.14
N ASP A 91 -10.27 -27.34 -4.42
CA ASP A 91 -11.39 -26.41 -4.41
C ASP A 91 -11.18 -25.31 -3.34
N ASP A 92 -10.86 -24.11 -3.83
CA ASP A 92 -11.15 -22.80 -3.23
C ASP A 92 -10.67 -22.55 -1.78
N HIS A 93 -9.34 -22.50 -1.59
CA HIS A 93 -8.76 -21.82 -0.43
C HIS A 93 -8.80 -20.28 -0.56
N THR A 94 -9.98 -19.70 -0.82
CA THR A 94 -10.25 -18.27 -0.60
C THR A 94 -10.46 -17.93 0.88
N ASP A 95 -10.69 -18.91 1.74
CA ASP A 95 -11.08 -18.73 3.14
C ASP A 95 -9.91 -18.63 4.15
N ALA A 96 -8.65 -18.72 3.70
CA ALA A 96 -7.50 -18.61 4.60
C ALA A 96 -7.46 -17.26 5.34
N PHE A 97 -7.93 -16.17 4.72
CA PHE A 97 -8.00 -14.86 5.35
C PHE A 97 -9.03 -14.77 6.47
N VAL A 98 -10.07 -15.60 6.46
CA VAL A 98 -11.17 -15.55 7.44
C VAL A 98 -10.67 -15.90 8.85
N ALA A 99 -9.72 -16.83 8.94
CA ALA A 99 -9.12 -17.24 10.20
C ALA A 99 -8.27 -16.14 10.87
N TYR A 100 -7.88 -15.08 10.15
CA TYR A 100 -7.01 -14.02 10.63
C TYR A 100 -7.72 -12.66 10.81
N PHE A 101 -9.06 -12.62 10.72
CA PHE A 101 -9.78 -11.38 11.00
C PHE A 101 -9.68 -11.00 12.48
N ALA A 102 -9.11 -9.81 12.74
CA ALA A 102 -8.99 -9.27 14.09
C ALA A 102 -10.35 -9.05 14.77
N ASP A 103 -11.37 -8.66 13.99
CA ASP A 103 -12.74 -8.41 14.45
C ASP A 103 -13.68 -9.63 14.30
N GLY A 104 -13.13 -10.83 14.08
CA GLY A 104 -13.90 -12.04 13.80
C GLY A 104 -14.58 -11.97 12.43
N ASN A 105 -15.86 -12.34 12.30
CA ASN A 105 -16.53 -12.44 11.00
C ASN A 105 -16.90 -11.08 10.35
N LYS A 106 -16.31 -9.97 10.79
CA LYS A 106 -16.57 -8.64 10.20
C LYS A 106 -15.50 -8.30 9.16
N GLN A 107 -15.88 -8.33 7.88
CA GLN A 107 -14.99 -8.02 6.76
C GLN A 107 -14.98 -6.55 6.34
N GLN A 108 -16.07 -5.83 6.61
CA GLN A 108 -16.24 -4.45 6.14
C GLN A 108 -16.96 -3.58 7.17
N ASP A 109 -16.45 -2.36 7.33
CA ASP A 109 -17.10 -1.30 8.09
C ASP A 109 -18.25 -0.68 7.28
N ARG A 110 -19.37 -0.40 7.96
CA ARG A 110 -20.48 0.37 7.39
C ARG A 110 -20.12 1.85 7.36
N GLU A 111 -20.88 2.60 6.57
CA GLU A 111 -20.64 4.03 6.37
C GLU A 111 -20.68 4.80 7.71
N PRO A 112 -19.71 5.71 7.96
CA PRO A 112 -19.72 6.56 9.14
C PRO A 112 -20.82 7.62 9.03
N VAL A 113 -21.66 7.73 10.06
CA VAL A 113 -22.75 8.69 10.17
C VAL A 113 -22.62 9.51 11.45
N PHE A 114 -23.14 10.73 11.45
CA PHE A 114 -23.19 11.54 12.66
C PHE A 114 -24.29 11.05 13.60
N SER A 115 -23.97 10.84 14.88
CA SER A 115 -24.94 10.54 15.93
C SER A 115 -25.23 11.79 16.74
N GLU A 116 -26.47 12.26 16.68
CA GLU A 116 -26.96 13.38 17.49
C GLU A 116 -26.95 13.05 19.00
N GLU A 117 -27.18 11.78 19.37
CA GLU A 117 -27.24 11.34 20.76
C GLU A 117 -25.86 11.40 21.45
N LEU A 118 -24.78 11.16 20.70
CA LEU A 118 -23.41 11.13 21.21
C LEU A 118 -22.59 12.37 20.81
N GLY A 119 -23.03 13.13 19.80
CA GLY A 119 -22.28 14.24 19.23
C GLY A 119 -21.00 13.81 18.48
N LEU A 120 -20.95 12.56 17.99
CA LEU A 120 -19.76 11.95 17.38
C LEU A 120 -20.12 11.30 16.03
N ALA A 121 -19.11 11.10 15.18
CA ALA A 121 -19.23 10.22 14.02
C ALA A 121 -19.11 8.75 14.48
N ILE A 122 -20.14 7.96 14.19
CA ILE A 122 -20.21 6.52 14.51
C ILE A 122 -20.43 5.71 13.25
N GLU A 123 -20.06 4.44 13.27
CA GLU A 123 -20.48 3.51 12.21
C GLU A 123 -22.01 3.37 12.20
N LYS A 124 -22.64 3.39 11.02
CA LYS A 124 -24.09 3.20 10.88
C LYS A 124 -24.56 1.92 11.57
N LEU A 125 -25.54 2.02 12.47
CA LEU A 125 -26.10 0.89 13.20
C LEU A 125 -26.74 -0.16 12.28
N LYS A 126 -26.86 -1.41 12.77
CA LYS A 126 -27.57 -2.46 12.05
C LYS A 126 -29.07 -2.20 12.19
N ASP A 127 -29.83 -2.58 11.17
CA ASP A 127 -31.29 -2.44 11.22
C ASP A 127 -31.84 -3.18 12.46
N GLY A 128 -32.70 -2.50 13.20
CA GLY A 128 -33.31 -3.03 14.43
C GLY A 128 -32.50 -2.83 15.72
N PHE A 129 -31.30 -2.24 15.67
CA PHE A 129 -30.51 -1.91 16.86
C PHE A 129 -30.53 -0.40 17.16
N THR A 130 -30.48 -0.05 18.44
CA THR A 130 -30.33 1.33 18.94
C THR A 130 -29.04 1.45 19.75
N LEU A 131 -28.52 2.68 19.93
CA LEU A 131 -27.32 2.91 20.73
C LEU A 131 -27.50 2.44 22.17
N GLN A 132 -28.62 2.80 22.78
CA GLN A 132 -28.95 2.38 24.13
C GLN A 132 -29.05 0.85 24.23
N GLY A 133 -29.68 0.18 23.27
CA GLY A 133 -29.83 -1.27 23.25
C GLY A 133 -28.52 -2.04 23.03
N LEU A 134 -27.49 -1.38 22.47
CA LEU A 134 -26.13 -1.95 22.36
C LEU A 134 -25.27 -1.66 23.60
N TRP A 135 -25.60 -0.61 24.36
CA TRP A 135 -24.85 -0.20 25.55
C TRP A 135 -25.31 -0.92 26.81
N GLU A 136 -26.62 -1.14 26.95
CA GLU A 136 -27.19 -1.84 28.09
C GLU A 136 -26.87 -3.33 28.02
N VAL A 137 -26.22 -3.84 29.07
CA VAL A 137 -26.03 -5.28 29.29
C VAL A 137 -27.14 -5.75 30.22
N MET A 138 -27.96 -6.69 29.76
CA MET A 138 -28.94 -7.39 30.61
C MET A 138 -28.27 -8.52 31.38
#